data_AF-A0A923PWD9-F1
#
_entry.id   AF-A0A923PWD9-F1
#
_cell.length_a   1.000
_cell.length_b   1.000
_cell.length_c   1.000
_cell.angle_alpha   90.00
_cell.angle_beta   90.00
_cell.angle_gamma   90.00
#
_symmetry.space_group_name_H-M   'P 1'
#
loop_
_entity.id
_entity.type
_entity.pdbx_description
1 polymer ?
#
loop_
_entity_poly.entity_id
_entity_poly.type
_entity_poly.pdbx_seq_one_letter_code
_entity_poly.pdbx_strand_id
1 'polypeptide(L)'
;MSIVWSSEARRSLRAIRRFISQDSEFYAARMVTRIIERVERAALSPAQGHAVHEYPERPLKEVHEFPYRIIYGYSEEVFSVVTVVHFKQPLEKKRLSRREPTGPSGRGAA
;
A
#
# COMPACT_ATOMS: atom_id res chain seq x y z
N MET A 1 -1.82 -14.31 7.74
CA MET A 1 -2.13 -13.34 6.66
C MET A 1 -0.89 -13.11 5.81
N SER A 2 -1.02 -13.20 4.48
CA SER A 2 0.03 -12.92 3.50
C SER A 2 0.02 -11.45 3.06
N ILE A 3 1.16 -10.91 2.64
CA ILE A 3 1.28 -9.52 2.16
C ILE A 3 1.49 -9.54 0.65
N VAL A 4 0.59 -8.90 -0.10
CA VAL A 4 0.69 -8.75 -1.55
C VAL A 4 0.86 -7.29 -1.94
N TRP A 5 1.80 -7.04 -2.84
CA TRP A 5 2.11 -5.70 -3.32
C TRP A 5 1.56 -5.51 -4.73
N SER A 6 0.72 -4.51 -4.93
CA SER A 6 0.22 -4.17 -6.26
C SER A 6 1.37 -3.74 -7.18
N SER A 7 1.14 -3.80 -8.50
CA SER A 7 2.08 -3.24 -9.46
C SER A 7 2.35 -1.74 -9.23
N GLU A 8 1.35 -1.00 -8.75
CA GLU A 8 1.45 0.43 -8.43
C GLU A 8 2.27 0.68 -7.16
N ALA A 9 2.08 -0.13 -6.11
CA ALA A 9 2.89 -0.05 -4.91
C ALA A 9 4.37 -0.32 -5.20
N ARG A 10 4.66 -1.35 -6.01
CA ARG A 10 6.04 -1.66 -6.46
C ARG A 10 6.64 -0.53 -7.31
N ARG A 11 5.85 0.09 -8.20
CA ARG A 11 6.28 1.29 -8.96
C ARG A 11 6.59 2.46 -8.02
N SER A 12 5.76 2.66 -7.01
CA SER A 12 5.90 3.73 -6.02
C SER A 12 7.20 3.57 -5.23
N LEU A 13 7.48 2.38 -4.68
CA LEU A 13 8.73 2.12 -3.97
C LEU A 13 9.97 2.38 -4.83
N ARG A 14 9.94 1.96 -6.10
CA ARG A 14 11.04 2.25 -7.05
C ARG A 14 11.19 3.75 -7.31
N ALA A 15 10.09 4.48 -7.44
CA ALA A 15 10.11 5.93 -7.64
C ALA A 15 10.66 6.65 -6.40
N ILE A 16 10.24 6.26 -5.20
CA ILE A 16 10.73 6.77 -3.92
C ILE A 16 12.24 6.56 -3.81
N ARG A 17 12.72 5.33 -4.05
CA ARG A 17 14.15 5.01 -4.00
C ARG A 17 14.95 5.87 -4.99
N ARG A 18 14.50 5.93 -6.26
CA ARG A 18 15.16 6.73 -7.30
C ARG A 18 15.17 8.23 -7.02
N PHE A 19 14.15 8.74 -6.35
CA PHE A 19 14.09 10.15 -5.99
C PHE A 19 15.11 10.47 -4.90
N ILE A 20 15.05 9.74 -3.78
CA ILE A 20 15.94 9.98 -2.63
C ILE A 20 17.40 9.65 -2.96
N SER A 21 17.67 8.66 -3.83
CA SER A 21 19.03 8.27 -4.19
C SER A 21 19.81 9.34 -4.95
N GLN A 22 19.14 10.37 -5.47
CA GLN A 22 19.80 11.52 -6.08
C GLN A 22 20.66 12.27 -5.06
N ASP A 23 20.23 12.28 -3.80
CA ASP A 23 20.97 12.89 -2.69
C ASP A 23 21.76 11.84 -1.90
N SER A 24 21.21 10.64 -1.69
CA SER A 24 21.87 9.58 -0.93
C SER A 24 21.26 8.20 -1.14
N GLU A 25 22.06 7.25 -1.63
CA GLU A 25 21.64 5.85 -1.75
C GLU A 25 21.33 5.20 -0.39
N PHE A 26 22.09 5.54 0.65
CA PHE A 26 21.88 5.03 2.00
C PHE A 26 20.51 5.44 2.54
N TYR A 27 20.15 6.72 2.44
CA TYR A 27 18.84 7.19 2.89
C TYR A 27 17.70 6.63 2.03
N ALA A 28 17.93 6.44 0.74
CA ALA A 28 16.96 5.79 -0.15
C ALA A 28 16.66 4.35 0.28
N ALA A 29 17.70 3.56 0.57
CA ALA A 29 17.55 2.20 1.09
C ALA A 29 16.82 2.20 2.44
N ARG A 30 17.25 3.06 3.38
CA ARG A 30 16.62 3.17 4.70
C ARG A 30 15.13 3.53 4.64
N MET A 31 14.74 4.45 3.75
CA MET A 31 13.35 4.83 3.59
C MET A 31 12.50 3.66 3.07
N VAL A 32 12.98 2.92 2.07
CA VAL A 32 12.28 1.74 1.55
C VAL A 32 12.12 0.67 2.64
N THR A 33 13.17 0.41 3.42
CA THR A 33 13.11 -0.54 4.54
C THR A 33 12.05 -0.14 5.56
N ARG A 34 12.02 1.14 5.98
CA ARG A 34 11.01 1.64 6.93
C ARG A 34 9.58 1.47 6.41
N ILE A 35 9.35 1.71 5.12
CA ILE A 35 8.03 1.52 4.51
C ILE A 35 7.61 0.04 4.55
N ILE A 36 8.54 -0.87 4.26
CA ILE A 36 8.29 -2.33 4.32
C ILE A 36 7.98 -2.76 5.76
N GLU A 37 8.80 -2.36 6.73
CA GLU A 37 8.57 -2.65 8.16
C GLU A 37 7.23 -2.09 8.64
N ARG A 38 6.83 -0.89 8.17
CA ARG A 38 5.54 -0.30 8.52
C ARG A 38 4.37 -1.12 7.96
N VAL A 39 4.50 -1.64 6.74
CA VAL A 39 3.54 -2.56 6.13
C VAL A 39 3.43 -3.85 6.93
N GLU A 40 4.55 -4.46 7.29
CA GLU A 40 4.59 -5.70 8.07
C GLU A 40 3.92 -5.52 9.43
N ARG A 41 4.23 -4.41 10.15
CA ARG A 41 3.54 -4.06 11.40
C ARG A 41 2.05 -3.84 11.22
N ALA A 42 1.64 -3.16 10.14
CA ALA A 42 0.21 -2.91 9.86
C ALA A 42 -0.55 -4.21 9.55
N ALA A 43 0.10 -5.19 8.92
CA ALA A 43 -0.51 -6.48 8.62
C ALA A 43 -0.84 -7.32 9.87
N LEU A 44 -0.20 -7.06 11.03
CA LEU A 44 -0.52 -7.71 12.31
C LEU A 44 -1.88 -7.26 12.88
N SER A 45 -2.34 -6.07 12.54
CA SER A 45 -3.60 -5.49 13.04
C SER A 45 -4.20 -4.55 11.98
N PRO A 46 -4.61 -5.10 10.82
CA PRO A 46 -4.98 -4.32 9.65
C PRO A 46 -6.19 -3.42 9.88
N ALA A 47 -7.07 -3.76 10.83
CA ALA A 47 -8.24 -2.96 11.18
C ALA A 47 -7.89 -1.63 11.86
N GLN A 48 -6.68 -1.47 12.41
CA GLN A 48 -6.26 -0.27 13.15
C GLN A 48 -5.81 0.91 12.26
N GLY A 49 -5.66 0.71 10.95
CA GLY A 49 -5.37 1.81 10.04
C GLY A 49 -6.54 2.78 9.90
N HIS A 50 -6.22 4.02 9.52
CA HIS A 50 -7.19 5.08 9.33
C HIS A 50 -7.97 4.89 8.03
N ALA A 51 -9.20 5.40 7.95
CA ALA A 51 -9.91 5.46 6.67
C ALA A 51 -9.20 6.42 5.72
N VAL A 52 -9.20 6.10 4.43
CA VAL A 52 -8.66 6.99 3.39
C VAL A 52 -9.65 8.13 3.16
N HIS A 53 -9.31 9.33 3.64
CA HIS A 53 -10.22 10.48 3.63
C HIS A 53 -10.72 10.87 2.24
N GLU A 54 -9.91 10.69 1.19
CA GLU A 54 -10.30 11.02 -0.18
C GLU A 54 -11.31 10.04 -0.79
N TYR A 55 -11.44 8.84 -0.23
CA TYR A 55 -12.32 7.77 -0.74
C TYR A 55 -12.96 6.99 0.43
N PRO A 56 -13.77 7.65 1.28
CA PRO A 56 -14.35 7.04 2.48
C PRO A 56 -15.29 5.86 2.18
N GLU A 57 -15.83 5.81 0.96
CA GLU A 57 -16.70 4.73 0.48
C GLU A 57 -15.94 3.45 0.11
N ARG A 58 -14.61 3.52 -0.04
CA ARG A 58 -13.79 2.36 -0.39
C ARG A 58 -13.37 1.59 0.86
N PRO A 59 -13.28 0.25 0.80
CA PRO A 59 -12.75 -0.56 1.89
C PRO A 59 -11.21 -0.48 1.95
N LEU A 60 -10.68 0.74 2.04
CA LEU A 60 -9.26 1.04 2.08
C LEU A 60 -8.91 1.69 3.40
N LYS A 61 -7.72 1.36 3.88
CA LYS A 61 -7.11 1.96 5.05
C LYS A 61 -5.75 2.52 4.73
N GLU A 62 -5.28 3.39 5.62
CA GLU A 62 -3.95 3.95 5.55
C GLU A 62 -3.20 3.89 6.87
N VAL A 63 -1.89 3.73 6.75
CA VAL A 63 -0.92 3.94 7.82
C VAL A 63 0.19 4.85 7.31
N HIS A 64 0.87 5.51 8.23
CA HIS A 64 1.88 6.51 7.91
C HIS A 64 3.28 6.00 8.24
N GLU A 65 4.21 6.25 7.33
CA GLU A 65 5.65 6.20 7.52
C GLU A 65 6.23 7.50 6.94
N PHE A 66 6.31 8.54 7.77
CA PHE A 66 6.55 9.90 7.29
C PHE A 66 7.82 10.00 6.41
N PRO A 67 7.75 10.65 5.24
CA PRO A 67 6.66 11.49 4.73
C PRO A 67 5.68 10.77 3.76
N TYR A 68 5.53 9.45 3.89
CA TYR A 68 4.69 8.64 3.02
C TYR A 68 3.45 8.09 3.73
N ARG A 69 2.36 8.03 2.96
CA ARG A 69 1.11 7.31 3.25
C ARG A 69 1.15 5.97 2.53
N ILE A 70 0.83 4.90 3.26
CA ILE A 70 0.73 3.55 2.72
C ILE A 70 -0.74 3.20 2.68
N ILE A 71 -1.28 3.06 1.47
CA ILE A 71 -2.69 2.74 1.25
C ILE A 71 -2.81 1.24 1.02
N TYR A 72 -3.72 0.59 1.76
CA TYR A 72 -3.93 -0.85 1.69
C TYR A 72 -5.41 -1.22 1.79
N GLY A 73 -5.72 -2.41 1.29
CA GLY A 73 -6.95 -3.14 1.61
C GLY A 73 -6.58 -4.47 2.28
N TYR A 74 -7.54 -5.13 2.92
CA TYR A 74 -7.27 -6.41 3.58
C TYR A 74 -8.51 -7.32 3.59
N SER A 75 -8.27 -8.62 3.69
CA SER A 75 -9.22 -9.67 4.07
C SER A 75 -8.68 -10.42 5.28
N GLU A 76 -9.26 -11.57 5.64
CA GLU A 76 -8.73 -12.42 6.72
C GLU A 76 -7.36 -13.04 6.37
N GLU A 77 -7.12 -13.31 5.09
CA GLU A 77 -5.94 -14.03 4.63
C GLU A 77 -4.90 -13.14 3.94
N VAL A 78 -5.30 -11.98 3.40
CA VAL A 78 -4.46 -11.17 2.51
C VAL A 78 -4.45 -9.70 2.93
N PHE A 79 -3.26 -9.14 3.11
CA PHE A 79 -2.99 -7.72 3.23
C PHE A 79 -2.48 -7.18 1.88
N SER A 80 -3.29 -6.37 1.21
CA SER A 80 -2.99 -5.85 -0.13
C SER A 80 -2.47 -4.41 -0.06
N VAL A 81 -1.17 -4.22 -0.25
CA VAL A 81 -0.59 -2.88 -0.41
C VAL A 81 -0.98 -2.34 -1.79
N VAL A 82 -1.87 -1.36 -1.80
CA VAL A 82 -2.42 -0.77 -3.02
C VAL A 82 -1.42 0.22 -3.60
N THR A 83 -0.91 1.13 -2.78
CA THR A 83 0.04 2.14 -3.25
C THR A 83 0.75 2.86 -2.09
N VAL A 84 1.86 3.55 -2.39
CA VAL A 84 2.59 4.41 -1.46
C VAL A 84 2.67 5.81 -2.05
N VAL A 85 2.35 6.84 -1.28
CA VAL A 85 2.19 8.23 -1.75
C VAL A 85 2.85 9.18 -0.80
N HIS A 86 3.56 10.18 -1.29
CA HIS A 86 4.06 11.25 -0.41
C HIS A 86 2.87 12.09 0.08
N PHE A 87 2.87 12.52 1.34
CA PHE A 87 1.82 13.42 1.89
C PHE A 87 1.54 14.69 1.09
N LYS A 88 2.50 15.18 0.29
CA LYS A 88 2.37 16.37 -0.54
C LYS A 88 1.77 16.07 -1.92
N GLN A 89 1.62 14.79 -2.28
CA GLN A 89 1.07 14.36 -3.54
C GLN A 89 -0.41 13.98 -3.36
N PRO A 90 -1.31 14.39 -4.27
CA PRO A 90 -2.70 13.98 -4.21
C PRO A 90 -2.83 12.47 -4.44
N LEU A 91 -3.74 11.81 -3.71
CA LEU A 91 -4.07 10.42 -3.95
C LEU A 91 -5.03 10.30 -5.13
N GLU A 92 -4.49 10.09 -6.33
CA GLU A 92 -5.30 9.94 -7.54
C GLU A 92 -6.00 8.58 -7.62
N LYS A 93 -7.30 8.58 -7.98
CA LYS A 93 -8.14 7.37 -8.12
C LYS A 93 -7.53 6.31 -9.03
N LYS A 94 -6.78 6.70 -10.07
CA LYS A 94 -6.09 5.79 -11.01
C LYS A 94 -5.10 4.87 -10.32
N ARG A 95 -4.55 5.29 -9.18
CA ARG A 95 -3.57 4.53 -8.38
C ARG A 95 -4.22 3.50 -7.47
N LEU A 96 -5.55 3.56 -7.33
CA LEU A 96 -6.36 2.64 -6.56
C LEU A 96 -7.01 1.55 -7.44
N SER A 97 -6.55 1.38 -8.68
CA SER A 97 -7.12 0.42 -9.61
C SER A 97 -6.91 -1.01 -9.10
N ARG A 98 -8.02 -1.71 -8.84
CA ARG A 98 -8.08 -3.14 -8.56
C ARG A 98 -7.63 -3.88 -9.83
N ARG A 99 -6.38 -4.35 -9.87
CA ARG A 99 -6.06 -5.55 -10.63
C ARG A 99 -6.06 -6.68 -9.62
N GLU A 100 -7.21 -7.33 -9.47
CA GLU A 100 -7.28 -8.61 -8.75
C GLU A 100 -6.32 -9.61 -9.39
N PRO A 101 -5.61 -10.42 -8.59
CA PRO A 101 -5.48 -11.82 -8.93
C PRO A 101 -6.89 -12.42 -8.81
N THR A 102 -7.44 -12.89 -9.93
CA THR A 102 -8.65 -13.73 -9.98
C THR A 102 -8.57 -14.84 -8.93
N GLY A 103 -9.33 -14.72 -7.85
CA GLY A 103 -9.74 -15.86 -7.00
C GLY A 103 -11.08 -16.38 -7.50
N PRO A 104 -11.35 -17.70 -7.41
CA PRO A 104 -12.39 -18.32 -8.21
C PRO A 104 -13.76 -17.79 -7.77
N SER A 105 -14.56 -17.45 -8.77
CA SER A 105 -16.00 -17.29 -8.68
C SER A 105 -16.58 -18.40 -7.80
N GLY A 106 -17.27 -18.02 -6.72
CA GLY A 106 -18.18 -18.92 -6.03
C GLY A 106 -19.19 -19.44 -7.04
N ARG A 107 -19.03 -20.69 -7.46
CA ARG A 107 -20.14 -21.44 -8.04
C ARG A 107 -21.09 -21.73 -6.89
N GLY A 108 -22.12 -20.91 -6.78
CA GLY A 108 -23.41 -21.44 -6.39
C GLY A 108 -23.82 -22.40 -7.50
N ALA A 109 -23.80 -23.69 -7.18
CA ALA A 109 -24.41 -24.73 -7.99
C ALA A 109 -24.97 -25.78 -7.03
N ALA A 110 -26.30 -25.94 -7.13
CA ALA A 110 -27.20 -26.87 -6.46
C ALA A 110 -27.55 -26.57 -5.00
#